data_AF-A0A2T3AU40-F1
#
_entry.id   AF-A0A2T3AU40-F1
#
_cell.length_a   1.000
_cell.length_b   1.000
_cell.length_c   1.000
_cell.angle_alpha   90.00
_cell.angle_beta   90.00
_cell.angle_gamma   90.00
#
_symmetry.space_group_name_H-M   'P 1'
#
loop_
_entity.id
_entity.type
_entity.pdbx_description
1 polymer ?
#
loop_
_entity_poly.entity_id
_entity_poly.type
_entity_poly.pdbx_seq_one_letter_code
_entity_poly.pdbx_strand_id
1 'polypeptide(L)'
;MAAPVGEKQPVPWKDAYLDTVFSIFKARQHPFVLVEEAALGWMGLRVSPREDLDLLIRDSEMQVIQADLLATGQFDLVEQNLDLRLSDTYAQQVPRLKLKTDDSPYKCISLWSERVYMLDIDGDKIEVPDPQAWNTVIMEERFDIHPSWAQAPSIGYTARIADGIRVIPSILAQSPEMKYPIYIPTIPRMLNALLDQARYRVTHPEEFPYKYGNRPWYHISNFVRYLHLEKPQQRERLLPELADRNREDMEERIKRFKRKPLLTLASLQSGEV
;
A
#
# COMPACT_ATOMS: atom_id res chain seq x y z
N MET A 1 -12.22 44.07 14.81
CA MET A 1 -12.64 42.87 15.55
C MET A 1 -13.08 41.84 14.52
N ALA A 2 -12.22 40.87 14.22
CA ALA A 2 -12.55 39.78 13.30
C ALA A 2 -13.30 38.69 14.07
N ALA A 3 -14.40 38.20 13.51
CA ALA A 3 -15.15 37.08 14.08
C ALA A 3 -14.27 35.81 14.10
N PRO A 4 -14.42 34.92 15.10
CA PRO A 4 -13.70 33.68 15.10
C PRO A 4 -14.22 32.80 13.95
N VAL A 5 -13.30 32.30 13.15
CA VAL A 5 -13.55 31.21 12.21
C VAL A 5 -13.98 30.02 13.07
N GLY A 6 -15.27 29.70 13.04
CA GLY A 6 -15.78 28.50 13.67
C GLY A 6 -15.10 27.30 13.02
N GLU A 7 -14.15 26.69 13.74
CA GLU A 7 -13.76 25.33 13.48
C GLU A 7 -15.04 24.49 13.52
N LYS A 8 -15.50 24.05 12.35
CA LYS A 8 -16.52 23.02 12.29
C LYS A 8 -15.93 21.82 12.99
N GLN A 9 -16.37 21.56 14.22
CA GLN A 9 -16.10 20.31 14.90
C GLN A 9 -16.49 19.18 13.93
N PRO A 10 -15.60 18.20 13.68
CA PRO A 10 -15.96 17.07 12.84
C PRO A 10 -17.20 16.41 13.44
N VAL A 11 -18.22 16.21 12.60
CA VAL A 11 -19.41 15.47 12.99
C VAL A 11 -18.94 14.12 13.54
N PRO A 12 -19.32 13.74 14.77
CA PRO A 12 -18.98 12.43 15.29
C PRO A 12 -19.66 11.39 14.40
N TRP A 13 -18.87 10.70 13.59
CA TRP A 13 -19.33 9.50 12.90
C TRP A 13 -19.65 8.48 14.00
N LYS A 14 -20.94 8.18 14.19
CA LYS A 14 -21.36 7.10 15.08
C LYS A 14 -20.95 5.73 14.52
N ASP A 15 -20.77 5.63 13.21
CA ASP A 15 -20.29 4.46 12.50
C ASP A 15 -19.04 4.86 11.70
N ALA A 16 -17.91 4.17 11.89
CA ALA A 16 -16.72 4.49 11.13
C ALA A 16 -16.86 4.03 9.67
N TYR A 17 -16.12 4.67 8.77
CA TYR A 17 -16.39 4.58 7.33
C TYR A 17 -16.18 3.19 6.69
N LEU A 18 -15.61 2.22 7.42
CA LEU A 18 -15.45 0.82 6.97
C LEU A 18 -16.09 -0.21 7.92
N ASP A 19 -16.91 0.20 8.90
CA ASP A 19 -17.50 -0.74 9.87
C ASP A 19 -18.31 -1.86 9.20
N THR A 20 -19.10 -1.53 8.17
CA THR A 20 -19.84 -2.53 7.37
C THR A 20 -18.91 -3.59 6.79
N VAL A 21 -17.78 -3.16 6.22
CA VAL A 21 -16.80 -4.04 5.57
C VAL A 21 -16.15 -4.94 6.61
N PHE A 22 -15.68 -4.38 7.72
CA PHE A 22 -15.06 -5.17 8.79
C PHE A 22 -16.04 -6.12 9.47
N SER A 23 -17.33 -5.78 9.55
CA SER A 23 -18.35 -6.70 10.08
C SER A 23 -18.46 -7.98 9.25
N ILE A 24 -18.32 -7.89 7.92
CA ILE A 24 -18.33 -9.05 7.01
C ILE A 24 -17.10 -9.93 7.25
N PHE A 25 -15.90 -9.34 7.25
CA PHE A 25 -14.67 -10.07 7.55
C PHE A 25 -14.71 -10.74 8.93
N LYS A 26 -15.25 -10.04 9.93
CA LYS A 26 -15.46 -10.55 11.29
C LYS A 26 -16.43 -11.72 11.34
N ALA A 27 -17.60 -11.60 10.69
CA ALA A 27 -18.60 -12.66 10.64
C ALA A 27 -18.07 -13.93 9.97
N ARG A 28 -17.20 -13.77 8.96
CA ARG A 28 -16.55 -14.87 8.25
C ARG A 28 -15.29 -15.41 8.93
N GLN A 29 -14.80 -14.74 9.97
CA GLN A 29 -13.49 -15.01 10.57
C GLN A 29 -12.37 -15.01 9.52
N HIS A 30 -12.49 -14.15 8.51
CA HIS A 30 -11.60 -14.13 7.36
C HIS A 30 -10.52 -13.04 7.51
N PRO A 31 -9.23 -13.40 7.64
CA PRO A 31 -8.17 -12.41 7.64
C PRO A 31 -8.14 -11.71 6.30
N PHE A 32 -7.79 -10.42 6.27
CA PHE A 32 -7.42 -9.74 5.04
C PHE A 32 -6.11 -9.00 5.25
N VAL A 33 -5.44 -8.72 4.14
CA VAL A 33 -4.18 -7.99 4.13
C VAL A 33 -4.32 -6.82 3.17
N LEU A 34 -3.96 -5.61 3.60
CA LEU A 34 -3.86 -4.47 2.71
C LEU A 34 -2.73 -4.73 1.70
N VAL A 35 -2.98 -4.36 0.45
CA VAL A 35 -1.98 -4.35 -0.61
C VAL A 35 -1.99 -3.00 -1.34
N GLU A 36 -1.17 -2.84 -2.37
CA GLU A 36 -1.06 -1.60 -3.15
C GLU A 36 -0.84 -0.35 -2.27
N GLU A 37 -1.27 0.84 -2.69
CA GLU A 37 -0.92 2.11 -2.08
C GLU A 37 -1.23 2.20 -0.57
N ALA A 38 -2.32 1.58 -0.11
CA ALA A 38 -2.67 1.55 1.31
C ALA A 38 -1.57 0.86 2.15
N ALA A 39 -1.09 -0.30 1.69
CA ALA A 39 0.00 -1.02 2.35
C ALA A 39 1.35 -0.31 2.20
N LEU A 40 1.64 0.20 0.99
CA LEU A 40 2.92 0.85 0.68
C LEU A 40 3.15 2.10 1.55
N GLY A 41 2.08 2.81 1.93
CA GLY A 41 2.14 3.94 2.85
C GLY A 41 2.69 3.56 4.24
N TRP A 42 2.29 2.39 4.76
CA TRP A 42 2.78 1.82 6.02
C TRP A 42 4.16 1.13 5.89
N MET A 43 4.65 0.95 4.67
CA MET A 43 5.97 0.40 4.37
C MET A 43 7.02 1.48 4.09
N GLY A 44 6.73 2.74 4.40
CA GLY A 44 7.67 3.86 4.25
C GLY A 44 7.77 4.44 2.85
N LEU A 45 6.85 4.09 1.93
CA LEU A 45 6.86 4.63 0.57
C LEU A 45 6.02 5.90 0.49
N ARG A 46 6.50 6.88 -0.27
CA ARG A 46 5.71 8.09 -0.58
C ARG A 46 4.83 7.82 -1.79
N VAL A 47 3.67 7.22 -1.55
CA VAL A 47 2.63 7.01 -2.55
C VAL A 47 1.51 8.04 -2.36
N SER A 48 0.87 8.42 -3.45
CA SER A 48 -0.37 9.22 -3.35
C SER A 48 -1.49 8.28 -2.91
N PRO A 49 -2.25 8.60 -1.86
CA PRO A 49 -3.49 7.89 -1.57
C PRO A 49 -4.34 7.84 -2.84
N ARG A 50 -4.86 6.66 -3.16
CA ARG A 50 -5.79 6.45 -4.27
C ARG A 50 -7.19 6.27 -3.69
N GLU A 51 -8.18 6.42 -4.55
CA GLU A 51 -9.59 6.26 -4.19
C GLU A 51 -9.98 4.78 -3.91
N ASP A 52 -9.08 3.84 -4.21
CA ASP A 52 -9.29 2.41 -4.03
C ASP A 52 -8.60 1.91 -2.75
N LEU A 53 -9.35 1.20 -1.92
CA LEU A 53 -8.82 0.36 -0.85
C LEU A 53 -8.59 -1.04 -1.41
N ASP A 54 -7.35 -1.50 -1.35
CA ASP A 54 -6.93 -2.76 -1.93
C ASP A 54 -6.77 -3.85 -0.86
N LEU A 55 -7.64 -4.86 -0.92
CA LEU A 55 -7.72 -5.93 0.07
C LEU A 55 -7.34 -7.27 -0.58
N LEU A 56 -6.29 -7.90 -0.10
CA LEU A 56 -5.95 -9.29 -0.40
C LEU A 56 -6.80 -10.22 0.46
N ILE A 57 -7.47 -11.17 -0.19
CA ILE A 57 -8.34 -12.19 0.41
C ILE A 57 -8.07 -13.55 -0.23
N ARG A 58 -8.49 -14.65 0.43
CA ARG A 58 -8.29 -16.00 -0.13
C ARG A 58 -9.08 -16.19 -1.42
N ASP A 59 -8.50 -16.92 -2.38
CA ASP A 59 -9.20 -17.28 -3.62
C ASP A 59 -10.54 -17.98 -3.35
N SER A 60 -10.59 -18.86 -2.34
CA SER A 60 -11.79 -19.62 -1.97
C SER A 60 -12.93 -18.77 -1.41
N GLU A 61 -12.62 -17.57 -0.89
CA GLU A 61 -13.59 -16.69 -0.22
C GLU A 61 -13.99 -15.50 -1.09
N MET A 62 -13.30 -15.28 -2.21
CA MET A 62 -13.48 -14.14 -3.11
C MET A 62 -14.94 -13.89 -3.50
N GLN A 63 -15.58 -14.88 -4.12
CA GLN A 63 -16.96 -14.75 -4.62
C GLN A 63 -17.96 -14.50 -3.50
N VAL A 64 -17.70 -15.11 -2.35
CA VAL A 64 -18.59 -15.13 -1.20
C VAL A 64 -18.50 -13.80 -0.44
N ILE A 65 -17.29 -13.26 -0.23
CA ILE A 65 -17.07 -11.92 0.34
C ILE A 65 -17.62 -10.84 -0.60
N GLN A 66 -17.39 -10.97 -1.90
CA GLN A 66 -17.96 -10.05 -2.90
C GLN A 66 -19.50 -10.04 -2.83
N ALA A 67 -20.13 -11.21 -2.76
CA ALA A 67 -21.58 -11.33 -2.67
C ALA A 67 -22.13 -10.68 -1.39
N ASP A 68 -21.48 -10.89 -0.24
CA ASP A 68 -21.89 -10.25 1.02
C ASP A 68 -21.79 -8.72 0.96
N LEU A 69 -20.69 -8.20 0.42
CA LEU A 69 -20.52 -6.75 0.25
C LEU A 69 -21.63 -6.17 -0.62
N LEU A 70 -21.97 -6.82 -1.73
CA LEU A 70 -23.08 -6.40 -2.59
C LEU A 70 -24.44 -6.52 -1.88
N ALA A 71 -24.65 -7.57 -1.07
CA ALA A 71 -25.89 -7.79 -0.35
C ALA A 71 -26.20 -6.70 0.70
N THR A 72 -25.19 -5.93 1.14
CA THR A 72 -25.41 -4.75 1.99
C THR A 72 -26.19 -3.64 1.28
N GLY A 73 -26.24 -3.66 -0.05
CA GLY A 73 -26.83 -2.61 -0.88
C GLY A 73 -25.98 -1.34 -0.97
N GLN A 74 -24.86 -1.24 -0.25
CA GLN A 74 -24.00 -0.04 -0.19
C GLN A 74 -23.00 0.05 -1.36
N PHE A 75 -22.83 -1.03 -2.12
CA PHE A 75 -21.82 -1.15 -3.16
C PHE A 75 -22.42 -1.49 -4.52
N ASP A 76 -21.80 -1.00 -5.59
CA ASP A 76 -22.02 -1.44 -6.97
C ASP A 76 -20.75 -2.10 -7.50
N LEU A 77 -20.90 -3.20 -8.25
CA LEU A 77 -19.79 -3.79 -8.98
C LEU A 77 -19.49 -2.91 -10.21
N VAL A 78 -18.23 -2.50 -10.36
CA VAL A 78 -17.78 -1.63 -11.45
C VAL A 78 -16.53 -2.20 -12.11
N GLU A 79 -16.21 -1.72 -13.31
CA GLU A 79 -14.96 -2.06 -13.97
C GLU A 79 -13.74 -1.51 -13.20
N GLN A 80 -12.60 -2.19 -13.37
CA GLN A 80 -11.33 -1.75 -12.82
C GLN A 80 -10.86 -0.44 -13.46
N ASN A 81 -10.31 0.45 -12.63
CA ASN A 81 -9.74 1.71 -13.09
C ASN A 81 -8.29 1.50 -13.56
N LEU A 82 -8.11 1.24 -14.85
CA LEU A 82 -6.80 0.96 -15.42
C LEU A 82 -5.82 2.14 -15.31
N ASP A 83 -6.29 3.39 -15.28
CA ASP A 83 -5.40 4.54 -15.09
C ASP A 83 -4.75 4.53 -13.72
N LEU A 84 -5.51 4.15 -12.67
CA LEU A 84 -4.97 3.95 -11.33
C LEU A 84 -4.02 2.74 -11.26
N ARG A 85 -4.30 1.70 -12.07
CA ARG A 85 -3.46 0.49 -12.17
C ARG A 85 -2.31 0.63 -13.17
N LEU A 86 -1.96 1.85 -13.57
CA LEU A 86 -0.86 2.11 -14.51
C LEU A 86 -1.02 1.32 -15.81
N SER A 87 -2.25 1.25 -16.33
CA SER A 87 -2.64 0.51 -17.53
C SER A 87 -2.37 -1.00 -17.47
N ASP A 88 -2.28 -1.57 -16.27
CA ASP A 88 -2.11 -3.00 -16.05
C ASP A 88 -3.43 -3.77 -16.26
N THR A 89 -3.63 -4.33 -17.45
CA THR A 89 -4.87 -5.07 -17.77
C THR A 89 -5.06 -6.35 -16.99
N TYR A 90 -4.01 -6.92 -16.40
CA TYR A 90 -4.16 -8.10 -15.55
C TYR A 90 -5.00 -7.81 -14.31
N ALA A 91 -5.03 -6.54 -13.87
CA ALA A 91 -5.90 -6.08 -12.79
C ALA A 91 -7.40 -6.20 -13.15
N GLN A 92 -7.80 -6.38 -14.42
CA GLN A 92 -9.22 -6.58 -14.79
C GLN A 92 -9.84 -7.83 -14.15
N GLN A 93 -9.02 -8.77 -13.69
CA GLN A 93 -9.47 -9.96 -12.97
C GLN A 93 -9.88 -9.68 -11.51
N VAL A 94 -9.57 -8.48 -11.00
CA VAL A 94 -9.80 -8.05 -9.61
C VAL A 94 -11.19 -7.40 -9.51
N PRO A 95 -12.14 -7.99 -8.76
CA PRO A 95 -13.44 -7.36 -8.52
C PRO A 95 -13.27 -5.99 -7.85
N ARG A 96 -13.96 -4.97 -8.38
CA ARG A 96 -13.97 -3.62 -7.83
C ARG A 96 -15.38 -3.21 -7.43
N LEU A 97 -15.55 -2.88 -6.16
CA LEU A 97 -16.81 -2.47 -5.57
C LEU A 97 -16.77 -0.98 -5.28
N LYS A 98 -17.61 -0.20 -5.94
CA LYS A 98 -17.75 1.24 -5.70
C LYS A 98 -18.77 1.49 -4.60
N LEU A 99 -18.42 2.30 -3.59
CA LEU A 99 -19.36 2.77 -2.58
C LEU A 99 -20.37 3.72 -3.23
N LYS A 100 -21.64 3.59 -2.83
CA LYS A 100 -22.72 4.49 -3.27
C LYS A 100 -22.72 5.84 -2.55
N THR A 101 -22.02 5.94 -1.43
CA THR A 101 -21.89 7.17 -0.64
C THR A 101 -20.50 7.78 -0.85
N ASP A 102 -20.42 9.10 -0.72
CA ASP A 102 -19.15 9.87 -0.80
C ASP A 102 -18.54 10.13 0.59
N ASP A 103 -18.99 9.38 1.60
CA ASP A 103 -18.70 9.60 3.02
C ASP A 103 -17.38 8.96 3.48
N SER A 104 -16.70 8.24 2.60
CA SER A 104 -15.46 7.52 2.86
C SER A 104 -14.28 8.16 2.10
N PRO A 105 -13.06 8.20 2.69
CA PRO A 105 -11.85 8.57 1.96
C PRO A 105 -11.55 7.62 0.81
N TYR A 106 -12.03 6.37 0.88
CA TYR A 106 -12.00 5.40 -0.21
C TYR A 106 -13.35 5.36 -0.92
N LYS A 107 -13.36 5.54 -2.23
CA LYS A 107 -14.57 5.44 -3.06
C LYS A 107 -14.81 4.02 -3.56
N CYS A 108 -13.78 3.19 -3.58
CA CYS A 108 -13.85 1.83 -4.09
C CYS A 108 -13.07 0.86 -3.21
N ILE A 109 -13.46 -0.41 -3.25
CA ILE A 109 -12.72 -1.54 -2.68
C ILE A 109 -12.38 -2.48 -3.82
N SER A 110 -11.11 -2.81 -3.96
CA SER A 110 -10.63 -3.82 -4.91
C SER A 110 -10.25 -5.08 -4.14
N LEU A 111 -10.82 -6.23 -4.54
CA LEU A 111 -10.59 -7.51 -3.90
C LEU A 111 -9.56 -8.33 -4.67
N TRP A 112 -8.32 -8.33 -4.21
CA TRP A 112 -7.24 -9.13 -4.79
C TRP A 112 -7.29 -10.55 -4.25
N SER A 113 -7.16 -11.56 -5.11
CA SER A 113 -6.94 -12.93 -4.64
C SER A 113 -5.45 -13.24 -4.51
N GLU A 114 -5.14 -14.25 -3.69
CA GLU A 114 -3.77 -14.75 -3.52
C GLU A 114 -3.14 -15.16 -4.84
N ARG A 115 -3.89 -15.83 -5.73
CA ARG A 115 -3.43 -16.18 -7.07
C ARG A 115 -3.13 -14.97 -7.95
N VAL A 116 -3.99 -13.96 -7.95
CA VAL A 116 -3.79 -12.76 -8.80
C VAL A 116 -2.62 -11.93 -8.26
N TYR A 117 -2.50 -11.79 -6.94
CA TYR A 117 -1.43 -11.02 -6.33
C TYR A 117 -0.11 -11.79 -6.15
N MET A 118 -0.13 -13.11 -6.26
CA MET A 118 1.00 -14.00 -5.97
C MET A 118 1.52 -13.81 -4.53
N LEU A 119 0.60 -13.64 -3.58
CA LEU A 119 0.89 -13.44 -2.17
C LEU A 119 -0.11 -14.23 -1.32
N ASP A 120 0.42 -15.08 -0.46
CA ASP A 120 -0.34 -15.86 0.53
C ASP A 120 -0.80 -14.96 1.69
N ILE A 121 -2.05 -15.06 2.08
CA ILE A 121 -2.64 -14.26 3.16
C ILE A 121 -2.14 -14.65 4.56
N ASP A 122 -1.76 -15.92 4.74
CA ASP A 122 -1.52 -16.52 6.04
C ASP A 122 -0.06 -16.40 6.50
N GLY A 123 0.86 -16.10 5.58
CA GLY A 123 2.26 -15.86 5.96
C GLY A 123 2.49 -14.58 6.79
N ASP A 124 3.77 -14.27 7.00
CA ASP A 124 4.19 -13.17 7.90
C ASP A 124 3.59 -11.82 7.51
N LYS A 125 3.08 -11.12 8.51
CA LYS A 125 2.33 -9.87 8.36
C LYS A 125 2.46 -9.02 9.62
N ILE A 126 2.24 -7.73 9.45
CA ILE A 126 2.35 -6.73 10.52
C ILE A 126 0.98 -6.08 10.69
N GLU A 127 0.51 -6.01 11.93
CA GLU A 127 -0.74 -5.31 12.24
C GLU A 127 -0.52 -3.80 12.17
N VAL A 128 -1.46 -3.08 11.53
CA VAL A 128 -1.43 -1.63 11.39
C VAL A 128 -2.67 -1.01 12.02
N PRO A 129 -2.58 0.22 12.56
CA PRO A 129 -3.66 0.80 13.36
C PRO A 129 -4.85 1.29 12.53
N ASP A 130 -4.66 1.54 11.24
CA ASP A 130 -5.70 2.03 10.32
C ASP A 130 -5.33 1.63 8.87
N PRO A 131 -6.29 1.50 7.93
CA PRO A 131 -5.99 1.23 6.54
C PRO A 131 -5.17 2.34 5.86
N GLN A 132 -5.27 3.58 6.36
CA GLN A 132 -4.55 4.71 5.81
C GLN A 132 -3.42 5.18 6.73
N ALA A 133 -2.20 5.21 6.20
CA ALA A 133 -1.11 5.97 6.80
C ALA A 133 -1.29 7.47 6.49
N TRP A 134 -1.41 8.32 7.51
CA TRP A 134 -1.55 9.77 7.33
C TRP A 134 -0.24 10.45 6.91
N ASN A 135 0.89 9.88 7.31
CA ASN A 135 2.23 10.31 6.96
C ASN A 135 3.05 9.13 6.46
N THR A 136 4.18 9.42 5.79
CA THR A 136 5.15 8.37 5.45
C THR A 136 5.71 7.76 6.72
N VAL A 137 5.42 6.48 6.91
CA VAL A 137 5.79 5.73 8.11
C VAL A 137 6.16 4.30 7.71
N ILE A 138 7.15 3.73 8.38
CA ILE A 138 7.53 2.34 8.19
C ILE A 138 7.23 1.56 9.47
N MET A 139 6.37 0.56 9.36
CA MET A 139 6.02 -0.33 10.46
C MET A 139 7.13 -1.35 10.74
N GLU A 140 7.83 -1.79 9.69
CA GLU A 140 8.96 -2.70 9.81
C GLU A 140 10.26 -1.92 10.06
N GLU A 141 10.39 -1.36 11.27
CA GLU A 141 11.41 -0.35 11.63
C GLU A 141 12.87 -0.80 11.44
N ARG A 142 13.15 -2.09 11.33
CA ARG A 142 14.49 -2.58 10.97
C ARG A 142 14.95 -2.13 9.57
N PHE A 143 14.01 -1.77 8.70
CA PHE A 143 14.28 -1.14 7.39
C PHE A 143 14.27 0.40 7.45
N ASP A 144 14.09 0.99 8.63
CA ASP A 144 14.12 2.43 8.79
C ASP A 144 15.46 3.02 8.33
N ILE A 145 15.37 4.20 7.73
CA ILE A 145 16.45 4.85 7.03
C ILE A 145 17.26 5.62 8.05
N HIS A 146 18.58 5.43 8.05
CA HIS A 146 19.43 6.23 8.91
C HIS A 146 19.33 7.72 8.50
N PRO A 147 19.06 8.65 9.44
CA PRO A 147 18.83 10.06 9.11
C PRO A 147 19.94 10.73 8.30
N SER A 148 21.20 10.29 8.48
CA SER A 148 22.35 10.80 7.73
C SER A 148 22.32 10.48 6.23
N TRP A 149 21.52 9.52 5.76
CA TRP A 149 21.45 9.13 4.35
C TRP A 149 20.42 9.92 3.55
N ALA A 150 19.39 10.43 4.23
CA ALA A 150 18.27 11.10 3.60
C ALA A 150 18.19 12.60 3.91
N GLN A 151 19.07 13.11 4.79
CA GLN A 151 18.92 14.45 5.41
C GLN A 151 17.49 14.64 5.94
N ALA A 152 16.88 13.55 6.39
CA ALA A 152 15.49 13.47 6.79
C ALA A 152 15.40 12.70 8.10
N PRO A 153 14.44 13.04 8.98
CA PRO A 153 14.22 12.29 10.20
C PRO A 153 13.82 10.85 9.89
N SER A 154 14.04 9.97 10.87
CA SER A 154 13.53 8.59 10.89
C SER A 154 12.06 8.55 10.44
N ILE A 155 11.69 7.50 9.71
CA ILE A 155 10.30 7.23 9.32
C ILE A 155 9.72 6.06 10.11
N GLY A 156 10.45 5.50 11.08
CA GLY A 156 9.96 4.46 11.98
C GLY A 156 8.70 4.89 12.71
N TYR A 157 7.71 4.00 12.77
CA TYR A 157 6.45 4.23 13.48
C TYR A 157 6.65 4.74 14.93
N THR A 158 7.50 4.08 15.70
CA THR A 158 7.82 4.41 17.09
C THR A 158 8.45 5.79 17.21
N ALA A 159 9.44 6.08 16.35
CA ALA A 159 10.10 7.39 16.33
C ALA A 159 9.13 8.52 15.95
N ARG A 160 8.28 8.30 14.93
CA ARG A 160 7.29 9.27 14.49
C ARG A 160 6.27 9.61 15.56
N ILE A 161 5.77 8.60 16.28
CA ILE A 161 4.87 8.81 17.41
C ILE A 161 5.57 9.59 18.53
N ALA A 162 6.82 9.24 18.86
CA ALA A 162 7.60 9.93 19.89
C ALA A 162 7.84 11.42 19.54
N ASP A 163 8.03 11.72 18.26
CA ASP A 163 8.16 13.08 17.73
C ASP A 163 6.83 13.85 17.64
N GLY A 164 5.71 13.25 18.07
CA GLY A 164 4.38 13.86 18.01
C GLY A 164 3.83 13.97 16.58
N ILE A 165 4.40 13.23 15.62
CA ILE A 165 3.91 13.19 14.24
C ILE A 165 2.62 12.35 14.19
N ARG A 166 1.56 12.94 13.65
CA ARG A 166 0.29 12.23 13.43
C ARG A 166 0.47 11.15 12.35
N VAL A 167 0.40 9.88 12.71
CA VAL A 167 0.53 8.75 11.77
C VAL A 167 -0.82 8.18 11.31
N ILE A 168 -1.89 8.37 12.08
CA ILE A 168 -3.26 7.94 11.76
C ILE A 168 -4.14 9.13 11.34
N PRO A 169 -5.14 8.92 10.47
CA PRO A 169 -6.09 9.96 10.10
C PRO A 169 -6.94 10.42 11.29
N SER A 170 -7.55 11.61 11.17
CA SER A 170 -8.49 12.13 12.19
C SER A 170 -9.82 11.39 12.22
N ILE A 171 -10.22 10.81 11.09
CA ILE A 171 -11.40 9.96 10.98
C ILE A 171 -10.87 8.54 10.82
N LEU A 172 -11.19 7.68 11.77
CA LEU A 172 -10.73 6.29 11.79
C LEU A 172 -11.61 5.42 10.90
N ALA A 173 -11.04 4.34 10.38
CA ALA A 173 -11.76 3.34 9.60
C ALA A 173 -12.73 2.48 10.43
N GLN A 174 -12.44 2.33 11.73
CA GLN A 174 -13.15 1.44 12.65
C GLN A 174 -13.70 2.21 13.85
N SER A 175 -14.97 1.96 14.18
CA SER A 175 -15.54 2.41 15.45
C SER A 175 -14.92 1.66 16.63
N PRO A 176 -15.06 2.18 17.86
CA PRO A 176 -14.68 1.45 19.07
C PRO A 176 -15.34 0.07 19.19
N GLU A 177 -16.57 -0.08 18.69
CA GLU A 177 -17.37 -1.30 18.75
C GLU A 177 -17.02 -2.31 17.66
N MET A 178 -16.44 -1.85 16.54
CA MET A 178 -16.05 -2.67 15.39
C MET A 178 -14.53 -2.79 15.25
N LYS A 179 -13.88 -3.37 16.27
CA LYS A 179 -12.46 -3.73 16.17
C LYS A 179 -12.25 -5.03 15.41
N TYR A 180 -11.46 -4.95 14.35
CA TYR A 180 -10.97 -6.07 13.55
C TYR A 180 -9.51 -5.81 13.13
N PRO A 181 -8.60 -6.78 13.27
CA PRO A 181 -7.19 -6.54 12.96
C PRO A 181 -6.99 -6.25 11.47
N ILE A 182 -6.15 -5.26 11.19
CA ILE A 182 -5.76 -4.86 9.83
C ILE A 182 -4.29 -5.20 9.65
N TYR A 183 -3.96 -5.88 8.56
CA TYR A 183 -2.60 -6.33 8.32
C TYR A 183 -2.02 -5.76 7.03
N ILE A 184 -0.70 -5.55 7.01
CA ILE A 184 0.11 -5.44 5.78
C ILE A 184 1.06 -6.65 5.72
N PRO A 185 1.51 -7.10 4.54
CA PRO A 185 2.57 -8.10 4.49
C PRO A 185 3.89 -7.48 4.96
N THR A 186 4.89 -8.30 5.31
CA THR A 186 6.25 -7.78 5.51
C THR A 186 6.84 -7.27 4.20
N ILE A 187 7.81 -6.35 4.28
CA ILE A 187 8.48 -5.77 3.11
C ILE A 187 9.11 -6.85 2.21
N PRO A 188 9.84 -7.87 2.74
CA PRO A 188 10.38 -8.94 1.91
C PRO A 188 9.30 -9.76 1.20
N ARG A 189 8.16 -10.02 1.85
CA ARG A 189 7.05 -10.76 1.24
C ARG A 189 6.38 -9.97 0.12
N MET A 190 6.13 -8.68 0.35
CA MET A 190 5.61 -7.79 -0.69
C MET A 190 6.54 -7.76 -1.90
N LEU A 191 7.85 -7.59 -1.68
CA LEU A 191 8.84 -7.58 -2.76
C LEU A 191 8.91 -8.92 -3.50
N ASN A 192 8.87 -10.05 -2.80
CA ASN A 192 8.83 -11.37 -3.43
C ASN A 192 7.59 -11.52 -4.34
N ALA A 193 6.40 -11.14 -3.85
CA ALA A 193 5.18 -11.20 -4.65
C ALA A 193 5.25 -10.30 -5.90
N LEU A 194 5.74 -9.07 -5.75
CA LEU A 194 5.90 -8.15 -6.89
C LEU A 194 6.96 -8.65 -7.89
N LEU A 195 8.03 -9.30 -7.43
CA LEU A 195 9.05 -9.89 -8.29
C LEU A 195 8.51 -11.12 -9.03
N ASP A 196 7.74 -11.97 -8.35
CA ASP A 196 7.05 -13.10 -8.97
C ASP A 196 6.03 -12.61 -10.02
N GLN A 197 5.26 -11.55 -9.74
CA GLN A 197 4.38 -10.92 -10.73
C GLN A 197 5.15 -10.35 -11.93
N ALA A 198 6.32 -9.73 -11.69
CA ALA A 198 7.15 -9.21 -12.77
C ALA A 198 7.73 -10.35 -13.63
N ARG A 199 8.12 -11.47 -13.03
CA ARG A 199 8.59 -12.66 -13.75
C ARG A 199 7.46 -13.30 -14.56
N TYR A 200 6.28 -13.45 -13.95
CA TYR A 200 5.11 -14.02 -14.61
C TYR A 200 4.73 -13.26 -15.88
N ARG A 201 4.84 -11.92 -15.86
CA ARG A 201 4.65 -11.08 -17.06
C ARG A 201 5.59 -11.40 -18.20
N VAL A 202 6.84 -11.71 -17.88
CA VAL A 202 7.86 -12.04 -18.89
C VAL A 202 7.59 -13.42 -19.48
N THR A 203 7.11 -14.37 -18.67
CA THR A 203 6.86 -15.75 -19.09
C THR A 203 5.51 -15.96 -19.78
N HIS A 204 4.51 -15.10 -19.51
CA HIS A 204 3.15 -15.17 -20.08
C HIS A 204 2.78 -13.86 -20.80
N PRO A 205 3.57 -13.38 -21.77
CA PRO A 205 3.35 -12.09 -22.42
C PRO A 205 1.97 -11.96 -23.09
N GLU A 206 1.34 -13.08 -23.46
CA GLU A 206 -0.02 -13.14 -24.00
C GLU A 206 -1.10 -12.64 -23.04
N GLU A 207 -0.88 -12.75 -21.73
CA GLU A 207 -1.79 -12.24 -20.70
C GLU A 207 -1.64 -10.73 -20.47
N PHE A 208 -0.63 -10.11 -21.09
CA PHE A 208 -0.30 -8.70 -20.95
C PHE A 208 -0.20 -8.02 -22.32
N PRO A 209 -1.33 -7.89 -23.06
CA PRO A 209 -1.35 -7.41 -24.45
C PRO A 209 -0.89 -5.95 -24.60
N TYR A 210 -0.85 -5.16 -23.52
CA TYR A 210 -0.43 -3.76 -23.53
C TYR A 210 1.02 -3.59 -23.06
N LYS A 211 1.86 -2.99 -23.91
CA LYS A 211 3.29 -2.73 -23.62
C LYS A 211 3.55 -1.70 -22.52
N TYR A 212 2.53 -0.96 -22.08
CA TYR A 212 2.72 0.24 -21.26
C TYR A 212 2.38 0.06 -19.77
N GLY A 213 1.83 -1.09 -19.36
CA GLY A 213 1.47 -1.35 -17.96
C GLY A 213 2.42 -2.29 -17.23
N ASN A 214 3.16 -1.76 -16.25
CA ASN A 214 4.00 -2.56 -15.36
C ASN A 214 3.93 -2.06 -13.91
N ARG A 215 2.75 -2.25 -13.31
CA ARG A 215 2.46 -1.90 -11.92
C ARG A 215 3.43 -2.57 -10.91
N PRO A 216 3.78 -3.86 -11.02
CA PRO A 216 4.75 -4.46 -10.11
C PRO A 216 6.12 -3.78 -10.17
N TRP A 217 6.57 -3.40 -11.38
CA TRP A 217 7.83 -2.67 -11.56
C TRP A 217 7.81 -1.28 -10.93
N TYR A 218 6.69 -0.55 -11.06
CA TYR A 218 6.52 0.75 -10.41
C TYR A 218 6.66 0.64 -8.89
N HIS A 219 6.00 -0.34 -8.27
CA HIS A 219 6.08 -0.56 -6.82
C HIS A 219 7.48 -0.96 -6.37
N ILE A 220 8.14 -1.90 -7.06
CA ILE A 220 9.53 -2.28 -6.75
C ILE A 220 10.48 -1.09 -6.87
N SER A 221 10.30 -0.24 -7.89
CA SER A 221 11.10 0.98 -8.07
C SER A 221 10.90 1.96 -6.90
N ASN A 222 9.69 2.05 -6.36
CA ASN A 222 9.41 2.85 -5.18
C ASN A 222 10.07 2.29 -3.92
N PHE A 223 10.07 0.97 -3.72
CA PHE A 223 10.82 0.35 -2.62
C PHE A 223 12.31 0.70 -2.69
N VAL A 224 12.94 0.51 -3.86
CA VAL A 224 14.36 0.86 -4.05
C VAL A 224 14.60 2.33 -3.73
N ARG A 225 13.75 3.21 -4.26
CA ARG A 225 13.87 4.66 -4.09
C ARG A 225 13.70 5.11 -2.64
N TYR A 226 12.63 4.69 -1.97
CA TYR A 226 12.23 5.23 -0.68
C TYR A 226 12.91 4.55 0.49
N LEU A 227 13.21 3.26 0.40
CA LEU A 227 13.96 2.55 1.45
C LEU A 227 15.48 2.65 1.28
N HIS A 228 15.93 3.41 0.27
CA HIS A 228 17.35 3.57 -0.05
C HIS A 228 18.07 2.23 -0.23
N LEU A 229 17.43 1.29 -0.92
CA LEU A 229 17.98 -0.06 -1.13
C LEU A 229 19.26 -0.02 -1.97
N GLU A 230 19.61 1.09 -2.60
CA GLU A 230 20.93 1.26 -3.21
C GLU A 230 22.07 1.37 -2.18
N LYS A 231 21.79 1.57 -0.89
CA LYS A 231 22.81 1.63 0.17
C LYS A 231 23.20 0.22 0.64
N PRO A 232 24.50 -0.11 0.77
CA PRO A 232 24.93 -1.45 1.15
C PRO A 232 24.24 -2.01 2.40
N GLN A 233 24.09 -1.20 3.45
CA GLN A 233 23.47 -1.61 4.70
C GLN A 233 22.00 -2.01 4.54
N GLN A 234 21.25 -1.34 3.66
CA GLN A 234 19.86 -1.71 3.39
C GLN A 234 19.77 -2.96 2.52
N ARG A 235 20.71 -3.15 1.58
CA ARG A 235 20.81 -4.39 0.79
C ARG A 235 21.09 -5.59 1.67
N GLU A 236 22.05 -5.47 2.59
CA GLU A 236 22.45 -6.53 3.51
C GLU A 236 21.30 -6.95 4.44
N ARG A 237 20.41 -6.02 4.79
CA ARG A 237 19.18 -6.33 5.53
C ARG A 237 18.16 -7.08 4.66
N LEU A 238 17.91 -6.60 3.43
CA LEU A 238 16.81 -7.09 2.61
C LEU A 238 17.10 -8.38 1.83
N LEU A 239 18.23 -8.43 1.11
CA LEU A 239 18.50 -9.48 0.12
C LEU A 239 18.49 -10.92 0.69
N PRO A 240 19.01 -11.17 1.91
CA PRO A 240 18.94 -12.51 2.51
C PRO A 240 17.52 -13.01 2.76
N GLU A 241 16.54 -12.12 2.84
CA GLU A 241 15.14 -12.46 3.15
C GLU A 241 14.25 -12.62 1.92
N LEU A 242 14.79 -12.27 0.75
CA LEU A 242 14.14 -12.58 -0.51
C LEU A 242 14.32 -14.06 -0.83
N ALA A 243 13.31 -14.64 -1.47
CA ALA A 243 13.40 -16.00 -1.98
C ALA A 243 14.60 -16.08 -2.95
N ASP A 244 15.32 -17.21 -2.96
CA ASP A 244 16.54 -17.34 -3.76
C ASP A 244 16.31 -17.02 -5.25
N ARG A 245 15.16 -17.44 -5.81
CA ARG A 245 14.75 -17.13 -7.19
C ARG A 245 14.58 -15.63 -7.48
N ASN A 246 14.33 -14.82 -6.45
CA ASN A 246 14.04 -13.40 -6.55
C ASN A 246 15.26 -12.52 -6.21
N ARG A 247 16.31 -13.10 -5.61
CA ARG A 247 17.46 -12.34 -5.10
C ARG A 247 18.25 -11.69 -6.23
N GLU A 248 18.62 -12.46 -7.27
CA GLU A 248 19.39 -11.94 -8.42
C GLU A 248 18.63 -10.85 -9.16
N ASP A 249 17.34 -11.05 -9.42
CA ASP A 249 16.47 -10.05 -10.05
C ASP A 249 16.43 -8.75 -9.23
N MET A 250 16.37 -8.83 -7.90
CA MET A 250 16.38 -7.65 -7.04
C MET A 250 17.75 -6.96 -7.02
N GLU A 251 18.84 -7.73 -6.94
CA GLU A 251 20.20 -7.19 -6.98
C GLU A 251 20.47 -6.42 -8.27
N GLU A 252 20.08 -6.98 -9.41
CA GLU A 252 20.24 -6.33 -10.70
C GLU A 252 19.48 -5.01 -10.76
N ARG A 253 18.23 -5.00 -10.27
CA ARG A 253 17.39 -3.79 -10.20
C ARG A 253 18.04 -2.70 -9.36
N ILE A 254 18.51 -3.07 -8.17
CA ILE A 254 19.18 -2.14 -7.27
C ILE A 254 20.46 -1.58 -7.93
N LYS A 255 21.24 -2.42 -8.62
CA LYS A 255 22.47 -2.00 -9.32
C LYS A 255 22.20 -1.00 -10.45
N ARG A 256 21.08 -1.18 -11.17
CA ARG A 256 20.65 -0.30 -12.26
C ARG A 256 20.04 1.01 -11.76
N PHE A 257 19.52 1.06 -10.53
CA PHE A 257 18.91 2.26 -9.98
C PHE A 257 19.93 3.40 -9.82
N LYS A 258 19.58 4.57 -10.34
CA LYS A 258 20.34 5.81 -10.19
C LYS A 258 19.47 6.84 -9.48
N ARG A 259 19.87 7.20 -8.26
CA ARG A 259 19.21 8.26 -7.50
C ARG A 259 19.49 9.59 -8.21
N LYS A 260 18.42 10.31 -8.59
CA LYS A 260 18.55 11.67 -9.08
C LYS A 260 19.16 12.54 -7.97
N PRO A 261 20.18 13.36 -8.26
CA PRO A 261 20.75 14.26 -7.27
C PRO A 261 19.66 15.22 -6.76
N LEU A 262 19.71 15.52 -5.46
CA LEU A 262 18.90 16.59 -4.90
C LEU A 262 19.45 17.90 -5.47
N LEU A 263 18.66 18.59 -6.30
CA LEU A 263 18.97 19.96 -6.69
C LEU A 263 18.91 20.81 -5.42
N THR A 264 20.07 21.23 -4.94
CA THR A 264 20.17 22.19 -3.85
C THR A 264 20.09 23.60 -4.43
N LEU A 265 19.64 24.56 -3.63
CA LEU A 265 19.71 25.98 -4.01
C LEU A 265 21.13 26.41 -4.41
N ALA A 266 22.16 25.78 -3.84
CA ALA A 266 23.56 25.99 -4.22
C ALA A 266 23.87 25.47 -5.64
N SER A 267 23.36 24.30 -6.03
CA SER A 267 23.54 23.76 -7.40
C SER A 267 22.82 24.57 -8.49
N LEU A 268 21.77 25.31 -8.13
CA LEU A 268 21.08 26.23 -9.05
C LEU A 268 21.83 27.57 -9.22
N GLN A 269 22.68 27.93 -8.24
CA GLN A 269 23.47 29.17 -8.26
C GLN A 269 24.83 29.01 -8.94
N SER A 270 25.35 27.78 -9.06
CA SER A 270 26.65 27.51 -9.70
C SER A 270 26.60 27.32 -11.23
N GLY A 271 25.40 27.27 -11.84
CA GLY A 271 25.26 27.20 -13.30
C GLY A 271 25.78 25.92 -13.97
N GLU A 272 26.13 24.89 -13.19
CA GLU A 272 26.53 23.58 -13.71
C GLU A 272 25.29 22.70 -13.84
N VAL A 273 24.75 22.63 -15.06
CA VAL A 273 23.78 21.63 -15.53
C VAL A 273 24.52 20.48 -16.19
#